data_AF-A0A7X4C0P2-F1
#
_entry.id   AF-A0A7X4C0P2-F1
#
_cell.length_a   1.000
_cell.length_b   1.000
_cell.length_c   1.000
_cell.angle_alpha   90.00
_cell.angle_beta   90.00
_cell.angle_gamma   90.00
#
_symmetry.space_group_name_H-M   'P 1'
#
loop_
_entity.id
_entity.type
_entity.pdbx_description
1 polymer ?
#
loop_
_entity_poly.entity_id
_entity_poly.type
_entity_poly.pdbx_seq_one_letter_code
_entity_poly.pdbx_strand_id
1 'polypeptide(L)'
;MDRRDVSRLFRLRLTETLAQSGLSRSALARRAGIDRSTLSQLLSDDMDRLPRADTVAAIATELRVSLDWLLGLSHVERLGADILHESLQIAESAQTPVDETLVRWFEEAAGYKVRYVPTTIPDIAKTEEVLRHEYRHFRSRQPDRAITASRDKLEHFRLPETDMEICISRQALETLAAGGGIWRTLEAPARLRQLDRLAEVVDELYPGLRMYLFDGLTHYSAPYTIFGRQRAALYVGQFYLVFNTTEHIAVLNRHFDDLIRAAVIQPTELTSFLAQLRDGMGGGG
;
A
#
# COMPACT_ATOMS: atom_id res chain seq x y z
N MET A 1 25.53 -1.82 -27.06
CA MET A 1 25.18 -3.26 -27.01
C MET A 1 25.46 -3.83 -28.40
N ASP A 2 26.31 -4.85 -28.52
CA ASP A 2 26.60 -5.46 -29.82
C ASP A 2 25.33 -6.18 -30.32
N ARG A 3 25.07 -6.11 -31.62
CA ARG A 3 23.92 -6.74 -32.28
C ARG A 3 23.94 -8.26 -32.11
N ARG A 4 25.13 -8.85 -31.95
CA ARG A 4 25.33 -10.28 -31.65
C ARG A 4 24.91 -10.64 -30.21
N ASP A 5 25.13 -9.74 -29.26
CA ASP A 5 24.71 -9.95 -27.87
C ASP A 5 23.18 -9.97 -27.74
N VAL A 6 22.50 -9.10 -28.49
CA VAL A 6 21.03 -9.02 -28.50
C VAL A 6 20.42 -10.30 -29.07
N SER A 7 20.94 -10.81 -30.20
CA SER A 7 20.48 -12.08 -30.79
C SER A 7 20.73 -13.28 -29.88
N ARG A 8 21.83 -13.29 -29.13
CA ARG A 8 22.13 -14.34 -28.14
C ARG A 8 21.18 -14.28 -26.95
N LEU A 9 20.95 -13.10 -26.40
CA LEU A 9 20.07 -12.90 -25.24
C LEU A 9 18.60 -13.19 -25.59
N PHE A 10 18.15 -12.78 -26.77
CA PHE A 10 16.83 -13.13 -27.31
C PHE A 10 16.61 -14.64 -27.36
N ARG A 11 17.59 -15.40 -27.87
CA ARG A 11 17.51 -16.86 -27.96
C ARG A 11 17.44 -17.54 -26.60
N LEU A 12 18.27 -17.07 -25.67
CA LEU A 12 18.29 -17.60 -24.31
C LEU A 12 16.90 -17.42 -23.66
N ARG A 13 16.38 -16.19 -23.67
CA ARG A 13 15.07 -15.84 -23.11
C ARG A 13 13.92 -16.58 -23.79
N LEU A 14 13.93 -16.65 -25.13
CA LEU A 14 12.93 -17.40 -25.88
C LEU A 14 12.92 -18.90 -25.52
N THR A 15 14.11 -19.50 -25.36
CA THR A 15 14.22 -20.92 -25.02
C THR A 15 13.74 -21.19 -23.59
N GLU A 16 14.12 -20.33 -22.64
CA GLU A 16 13.70 -20.41 -21.25
C GLU A 16 12.18 -20.26 -21.11
N THR A 17 11.59 -19.20 -21.67
CA THR A 17 10.15 -18.94 -21.57
C THR A 17 9.34 -20.02 -22.30
N LEU A 18 9.81 -20.52 -23.45
CA LEU A 18 9.13 -21.63 -24.13
C LEU A 18 9.11 -22.89 -23.26
N ALA A 19 10.22 -23.23 -22.60
CA ALA A 19 10.28 -24.38 -21.70
C ALA A 19 9.31 -24.24 -20.52
N GLN A 20 9.19 -23.03 -19.95
CA GLN A 20 8.28 -22.74 -18.84
C GLN A 20 6.80 -22.73 -19.25
N SER A 21 6.49 -22.30 -20.48
CA SER A 21 5.11 -22.22 -20.99
C SER A 21 4.43 -23.59 -21.17
N GLY A 22 5.20 -24.68 -21.20
CA GLY A 22 4.69 -26.04 -21.50
C GLY A 22 4.23 -26.22 -22.95
N LEU A 23 4.37 -25.21 -23.81
CA LEU A 23 3.99 -25.29 -25.23
C LEU A 23 5.04 -26.04 -26.04
N SER A 24 4.57 -26.88 -26.98
CA SER A 24 5.46 -27.41 -28.01
C SER A 24 5.85 -26.31 -29.00
N ARG A 25 7.04 -26.43 -29.63
CA ARG A 25 7.49 -25.52 -30.71
C ARG A 25 6.43 -25.38 -31.81
N SER A 26 5.81 -26.48 -32.22
CA SER A 26 4.76 -26.49 -33.23
C SER A 26 3.49 -25.74 -32.80
N ALA A 27 3.16 -25.77 -31.50
CA ALA A 27 2.03 -25.05 -30.94
C ALA A 27 2.31 -23.54 -30.88
N LEU A 28 3.50 -23.14 -30.41
CA LEU A 28 3.91 -21.74 -30.39
C LEU A 28 3.94 -21.15 -31.80
N ALA A 29 4.55 -21.83 -32.77
CA ALA A 29 4.63 -21.36 -34.16
C ALA A 29 3.24 -21.07 -34.75
N ARG A 30 2.30 -22.01 -34.55
CA ARG A 30 0.92 -21.87 -35.03
C ARG A 30 0.19 -20.69 -34.37
N ARG A 31 0.34 -20.54 -33.06
CA ARG A 31 -0.34 -19.48 -32.28
C ARG A 31 0.22 -18.10 -32.59
N ALA A 32 1.54 -18.00 -32.74
CA ALA A 32 2.22 -16.76 -33.13
C ALA A 32 2.09 -16.44 -34.64
N GLY A 33 1.42 -17.30 -35.43
CA GLY A 33 1.20 -17.07 -36.86
C GLY A 33 2.46 -17.15 -37.72
N ILE A 34 3.44 -17.98 -37.32
CA ILE A 34 4.72 -18.14 -38.01
C ILE A 34 4.99 -19.59 -38.42
N ASP A 35 5.84 -19.77 -39.43
CA ASP A 35 6.20 -21.10 -39.90
C ASP A 35 7.06 -21.85 -38.86
N ARG A 36 6.87 -23.18 -38.80
CA ARG A 36 7.65 -24.04 -37.89
C ARG A 36 9.16 -23.98 -38.19
N SER A 37 9.52 -23.85 -39.47
CA SER A 37 10.91 -23.66 -39.91
C SER A 37 11.48 -22.34 -39.37
N THR A 38 10.71 -21.25 -39.42
CA THR A 38 11.10 -19.94 -38.85
C THR A 38 11.35 -20.04 -37.35
N LEU A 39 10.43 -20.63 -36.57
CA LEU A 39 10.67 -20.79 -35.13
C LEU A 39 11.87 -21.69 -34.82
N SER A 40 12.11 -22.71 -35.65
CA SER A 40 13.26 -23.61 -35.48
C SER A 40 14.58 -22.92 -35.78
N GLN A 41 14.61 -22.03 -36.78
CA GLN A 41 15.74 -21.15 -37.04
C GLN A 41 15.96 -20.19 -35.88
N LEU A 42 14.91 -19.55 -35.35
CA LEU A 42 15.02 -18.63 -34.21
C LEU A 42 15.63 -19.28 -32.96
N LEU A 43 15.44 -20.57 -32.76
CA LEU A 43 15.99 -21.34 -31.64
C LEU A 43 17.36 -21.96 -31.93
N SER A 44 17.89 -21.81 -33.14
CA SER A 44 19.17 -22.42 -33.54
C SER A 44 20.38 -21.54 -33.17
N ASP A 45 21.54 -22.18 -33.02
CA ASP A 45 22.80 -21.50 -32.68
C ASP A 45 23.33 -20.60 -33.81
N ASP A 46 22.79 -20.73 -35.02
CA ASP A 46 23.24 -20.07 -36.26
C ASP A 46 22.52 -18.75 -36.57
N MET A 47 21.80 -18.19 -35.59
CA MET A 47 21.06 -16.93 -35.75
C MET A 47 21.98 -15.71 -35.65
N ASP A 48 22.40 -15.22 -36.82
CA ASP A 48 23.21 -13.99 -36.94
C ASP A 48 22.39 -12.69 -36.93
N ARG A 49 21.05 -12.76 -37.09
CA ARG A 49 20.17 -11.58 -37.21
C ARG A 49 18.84 -11.74 -36.48
N LEU A 50 18.42 -10.70 -35.75
CA LEU A 50 17.09 -10.66 -35.15
C LEU A 50 15.98 -10.75 -36.20
N PRO A 51 14.87 -11.46 -35.91
CA PRO A 51 13.69 -11.46 -36.75
C PRO A 51 13.04 -10.07 -36.82
N ARG A 52 12.05 -9.95 -37.71
CA ARG A 52 11.23 -8.74 -37.84
C ARG A 52 10.46 -8.47 -36.54
N ALA A 53 10.22 -7.19 -36.26
CA ALA A 53 9.60 -6.75 -35.00
C ALA A 53 8.19 -7.33 -34.80
N ASP A 54 7.43 -7.51 -35.87
CA ASP A 54 6.11 -8.16 -35.88
C ASP A 54 6.18 -9.61 -35.36
N THR A 55 7.18 -10.36 -35.81
CA THR A 55 7.43 -11.75 -35.41
C THR A 55 7.79 -11.84 -33.92
N VAL A 56 8.66 -10.94 -33.45
CA VAL A 56 9.03 -10.89 -32.02
C VAL A 56 7.82 -10.51 -31.17
N ALA A 57 7.01 -9.53 -31.61
CA ALA A 57 5.81 -9.11 -30.89
C ALA A 57 4.77 -10.22 -30.80
N ALA A 58 4.55 -10.97 -31.88
CA ALA A 58 3.64 -12.12 -31.89
C ALA A 58 4.08 -13.23 -30.94
N ILE A 59 5.37 -13.56 -30.93
CA ILE A 59 5.95 -14.56 -30.01
C ILE A 59 5.83 -14.08 -28.55
N ALA A 60 6.18 -12.82 -28.27
CA ALA A 60 6.09 -12.24 -26.93
C ALA A 60 4.66 -12.27 -26.38
N THR A 61 3.68 -11.94 -27.23
CA THR A 61 2.25 -11.98 -26.88
C THR A 61 1.79 -13.39 -26.51
N GLU A 62 2.15 -14.40 -27.32
CA GLU A 62 1.75 -15.78 -27.05
C GLU A 62 2.40 -16.38 -25.80
N LEU A 63 3.63 -15.98 -25.52
CA LEU A 63 4.37 -16.37 -24.32
C LEU A 63 4.05 -15.51 -23.09
N ARG A 64 3.17 -14.51 -23.23
CA ARG A 64 2.81 -13.53 -22.17
C ARG A 64 4.01 -12.82 -21.53
N VAL A 65 5.03 -12.54 -22.35
CA VAL A 65 6.22 -11.79 -21.93
C VAL A 65 6.28 -10.43 -22.59
N SER A 66 7.02 -9.50 -21.99
CA SER A 66 7.22 -8.18 -22.57
C SER A 66 8.18 -8.24 -23.76
N LEU A 67 7.87 -7.48 -24.82
CA LEU A 67 8.67 -7.39 -26.04
C LEU A 67 10.09 -6.83 -25.76
N ASP A 68 10.17 -5.80 -24.93
CA ASP A 68 11.44 -5.17 -24.54
C ASP A 68 12.32 -6.13 -23.71
N TRP A 69 11.74 -6.96 -22.85
CA TRP A 69 12.46 -8.03 -22.17
C TRP A 69 12.87 -9.13 -23.13
N LEU A 70 12.00 -9.60 -24.02
CA LEU A 70 12.39 -10.63 -24.97
C LEU A 70 13.58 -10.18 -25.84
N LEU A 71 13.68 -8.88 -26.12
CA LEU A 71 14.79 -8.26 -26.84
C LEU A 71 15.99 -7.86 -25.98
N GLY A 72 15.99 -8.09 -24.67
CA GLY A 72 17.11 -7.73 -23.81
C GLY A 72 17.21 -6.25 -23.45
N LEU A 73 16.18 -5.46 -23.74
CA LEU A 73 16.09 -4.02 -23.47
C LEU A 73 15.54 -3.72 -22.06
N SER A 74 14.92 -4.72 -21.42
CA SER A 74 14.35 -4.62 -20.07
C SER A 74 14.68 -5.86 -19.23
N HIS A 75 14.61 -5.70 -17.90
CA HIS A 75 14.70 -6.79 -16.93
C HIS A 75 13.32 -7.32 -16.49
N VAL A 76 12.23 -6.75 -17.00
CA VAL A 76 10.86 -7.08 -16.60
C VAL A 76 10.22 -8.08 -17.57
N GLU A 77 10.16 -9.36 -17.18
CA GLU A 77 9.75 -10.47 -18.06
C GLU A 77 8.29 -10.44 -18.52
N ARG A 78 7.35 -9.99 -17.70
CA ARG A 78 5.90 -10.12 -17.96
C ARG A 78 5.32 -8.93 -18.72
N LEU A 79 4.22 -9.17 -19.46
CA LEU A 79 3.42 -8.09 -20.06
C LEU A 79 2.99 -7.07 -19.00
N GLY A 80 3.16 -5.78 -19.27
CA GLY A 80 2.80 -4.71 -18.31
C GLY A 80 1.34 -4.76 -17.82
N ALA A 81 0.43 -5.30 -18.63
CA ALA A 81 -0.98 -5.50 -18.26
C ALA A 81 -1.19 -6.67 -17.27
N ASP A 82 -0.39 -7.75 -17.36
CA ASP A 82 -0.46 -8.89 -16.42
C ASP A 82 0.19 -8.54 -15.08
N ILE A 83 1.23 -7.70 -15.09
CA ILE A 83 1.83 -7.13 -13.87
C ILE A 83 0.79 -6.29 -13.13
N LEU A 84 0.02 -5.44 -13.82
CA LEU A 84 -1.02 -4.61 -13.20
C LEU A 84 -2.19 -5.45 -12.66
N HIS A 85 -2.62 -6.50 -13.37
CA HIS A 85 -3.74 -7.35 -12.96
C HIS A 85 -3.44 -8.25 -11.75
N GLU A 86 -2.20 -8.69 -11.54
CA GLU A 86 -1.80 -9.46 -10.35
C GLU A 86 -1.28 -8.58 -9.20
N SER A 87 -0.68 -7.42 -9.51
CA SER A 87 -0.02 -6.58 -8.49
C SER A 87 -0.92 -5.53 -7.84
N LEU A 88 -2.01 -5.13 -8.51
CA LEU A 88 -2.88 -4.06 -8.06
C LEU A 88 -4.34 -4.52 -8.06
N GLN A 89 -4.89 -4.78 -6.87
CA GLN A 89 -6.32 -5.01 -6.71
C GLN A 89 -7.01 -3.70 -6.33
N ILE A 90 -8.08 -3.36 -7.05
CA ILE A 90 -8.98 -2.27 -6.67
C ILE A 90 -10.06 -2.87 -5.78
N ALA A 91 -10.04 -2.53 -4.49
CA ALA A 91 -11.13 -2.87 -3.58
C ALA A 91 -12.13 -1.72 -3.54
N GLU A 92 -13.23 -1.84 -4.30
CA GLU A 92 -14.29 -0.82 -4.38
C GLU A 92 -14.99 -0.60 -3.01
N SER A 93 -15.30 0.66 -2.67
CA SER A 93 -16.12 1.03 -1.50
C SER A 93 -17.63 1.01 -1.79
N ALA A 94 -18.07 0.52 -2.95
CA ALA A 94 -19.48 0.51 -3.31
C ALA A 94 -20.17 -0.76 -2.80
N GLN A 95 -20.87 -0.62 -1.68
CA GLN A 95 -21.96 -1.48 -1.19
C GLN A 95 -21.60 -2.76 -0.39
N THR A 96 -20.30 -3.06 -0.17
CA THR A 96 -19.84 -4.12 0.77
C THR A 96 -18.69 -3.58 1.64
N PRO A 97 -18.57 -3.99 2.91
CA PRO A 97 -17.89 -3.21 3.94
C PRO A 97 -16.37 -3.35 3.83
N VAL A 98 -15.77 -2.31 3.29
CA VAL A 98 -14.33 -2.02 3.41
C VAL A 98 -13.82 -2.22 4.84
N ASP A 99 -14.66 -1.96 5.85
CA ASP A 99 -14.35 -2.23 7.25
C ASP A 99 -14.07 -3.73 7.52
N GLU A 100 -14.87 -4.65 6.98
CA GLU A 100 -14.63 -6.11 7.15
C GLU A 100 -13.39 -6.58 6.40
N THR A 101 -13.11 -6.01 5.22
CA THR A 101 -11.89 -6.37 4.47
C THR A 101 -10.63 -5.90 5.20
N LEU A 102 -10.65 -4.68 5.76
CA LEU A 102 -9.57 -4.19 6.60
C LEU A 102 -9.41 -5.02 7.87
N VAL A 103 -10.50 -5.34 8.57
CA VAL A 103 -10.47 -6.20 9.77
C VAL A 103 -9.83 -7.55 9.43
N ARG A 104 -10.28 -8.21 8.37
CA ARG A 104 -9.67 -9.47 7.91
C ARG A 104 -8.18 -9.30 7.61
N TRP A 105 -7.75 -8.19 7.00
CA TRP A 105 -6.33 -7.95 6.74
C TRP A 105 -5.52 -7.74 8.01
N PHE A 106 -6.09 -7.13 9.05
CA PHE A 106 -5.45 -7.05 10.37
C PHE A 106 -5.32 -8.44 11.00
N GLU A 107 -6.37 -9.27 10.93
CA GLU A 107 -6.34 -10.66 11.41
C GLU A 107 -5.30 -11.52 10.67
N GLU A 108 -5.24 -11.43 9.33
CA GLU A 108 -4.24 -12.12 8.50
C GLU A 108 -2.80 -11.64 8.76
N ALA A 109 -2.65 -10.43 9.32
CA ALA A 109 -1.37 -9.85 9.71
C ALA A 109 -0.96 -10.19 11.16
N ALA A 110 -1.72 -11.02 11.88
CA ALA A 110 -1.34 -11.45 13.23
C ALA A 110 0.08 -12.02 13.25
N GLY A 111 0.88 -11.59 14.23
CA GLY A 111 2.31 -11.94 14.35
C GLY A 111 3.23 -11.18 13.40
N TYR A 112 2.71 -10.32 12.52
CA TYR A 112 3.48 -9.38 11.72
C TYR A 112 3.31 -7.95 12.21
N LYS A 113 4.36 -7.15 11.99
CA LYS A 113 4.29 -5.69 12.20
C LYS A 113 3.33 -5.05 11.20
N VAL A 114 2.44 -4.19 11.70
CA VAL A 114 1.55 -3.35 10.89
C VAL A 114 2.05 -1.91 10.90
N ARG A 115 2.12 -1.28 9.73
CA ARG A 115 2.53 0.13 9.58
C ARG A 115 1.39 0.93 9.00
N TYR A 116 1.04 2.04 9.61
CA TYR A 116 -0.19 2.76 9.28
C TYR A 116 0.02 4.27 9.20
N VAL A 117 -0.45 4.85 8.09
CA VAL A 117 -0.59 6.31 7.91
C VAL A 117 -2.09 6.61 7.80
N PRO A 118 -2.72 7.23 8.81
CA PRO A 118 -4.14 7.57 8.78
C PRO A 118 -4.45 8.76 7.88
N THR A 119 -5.71 8.87 7.46
CA THR A 119 -6.21 10.06 6.73
C THR A 119 -6.39 11.27 7.65
N THR A 120 -6.85 11.01 8.89
CA THR A 120 -7.04 12.01 9.95
C THR A 120 -6.26 11.52 11.16
N ILE A 121 -6.85 11.46 12.36
CA ILE A 121 -6.27 10.75 13.49
C ILE A 121 -6.51 9.23 13.39
N PRO A 122 -5.72 8.37 14.07
CA PRO A 122 -5.92 6.92 14.04
C PRO A 122 -7.28 6.51 14.59
N ASP A 123 -7.97 5.64 13.85
CA ASP A 123 -9.31 5.14 14.18
C ASP A 123 -9.37 4.37 15.50
N ILE A 124 -8.30 3.66 15.87
CA ILE A 124 -8.18 2.95 17.16
C ILE A 124 -8.24 3.87 18.39
N ALA A 125 -7.94 5.15 18.20
CA ALA A 125 -7.91 6.13 19.28
C ALA A 125 -9.09 7.12 19.24
N LYS A 126 -9.99 7.01 18.25
CA LYS A 126 -11.11 7.96 18.11
C LYS A 126 -12.17 7.77 19.19
N THR A 127 -12.68 8.86 19.74
CA THR A 127 -13.88 8.85 20.57
C THR A 127 -15.12 8.69 19.69
N GLU A 128 -16.22 8.28 20.32
CA GLU A 128 -17.50 8.14 19.64
C GLU A 128 -17.96 9.47 19.02
N GLU A 129 -17.77 10.59 19.71
CA GLU A 129 -18.14 11.91 19.19
C GLU A 129 -17.37 12.26 17.91
N VAL A 130 -16.08 11.94 17.85
CA VAL A 130 -15.26 12.18 16.66
C VAL A 130 -15.65 11.25 15.52
N LEU A 131 -15.87 9.96 15.80
CA LEU A 131 -16.35 9.01 14.80
C LEU A 131 -17.70 9.46 14.22
N ARG A 132 -18.66 9.81 15.07
CA ARG A 132 -19.96 10.33 14.62
C ARG A 132 -19.79 11.59 13.78
N HIS A 133 -18.91 12.51 14.19
CA HIS A 133 -18.66 13.75 13.46
C HIS A 133 -18.02 13.53 12.08
N GLU A 134 -17.00 12.67 11.97
CA GLU A 134 -16.32 12.39 10.71
C GLU A 134 -17.18 11.58 9.74
N TYR A 135 -18.00 10.64 10.23
CA TYR A 135 -18.77 9.72 9.40
C TYR A 135 -20.21 10.15 9.12
N ARG A 136 -20.76 11.20 9.78
CA ARG A 136 -22.16 11.63 9.61
C ARG A 136 -22.63 11.85 8.17
N HIS A 137 -21.73 12.26 7.27
CA HIS A 137 -22.05 12.62 5.88
C HIS A 137 -21.67 11.54 4.86
N PHE A 138 -21.04 10.44 5.31
CA PHE A 138 -20.67 9.35 4.41
C PHE A 138 -21.89 8.47 4.12
N ARG A 139 -22.29 8.40 2.84
CA ARG A 139 -23.40 7.52 2.42
C ARG A 139 -23.08 6.03 2.59
N SER A 140 -21.80 5.66 2.53
CA SER A 140 -21.33 4.27 2.59
C SER A 140 -20.91 3.79 3.99
N ARG A 141 -20.70 4.69 4.95
CA ARG A 141 -20.21 4.37 6.30
C ARG A 141 -21.15 4.91 7.36
N GLN A 142 -21.92 4.02 7.98
CA GLN A 142 -22.78 4.38 9.10
C GLN A 142 -21.91 4.62 10.35
N PRO A 143 -22.13 5.70 11.13
CA PRO A 143 -21.35 6.00 12.33
C PRO A 143 -21.24 4.83 13.32
N ASP A 144 -22.34 4.10 13.55
CA ASP A 144 -22.35 2.99 14.51
C ASP A 144 -21.42 1.84 14.09
N ARG A 145 -21.31 1.56 12.78
CA ARG A 145 -20.36 0.56 12.27
C ARG A 145 -18.91 1.01 12.44
N ALA A 146 -18.62 2.29 12.23
CA ALA A 146 -17.28 2.82 12.45
C ALA A 146 -16.88 2.75 13.94
N ILE A 147 -17.83 2.93 14.85
CA ILE A 147 -17.63 2.75 16.30
C ILE A 147 -17.32 1.31 16.64
N THR A 148 -18.11 0.35 16.15
CA THR A 148 -17.85 -1.08 16.37
C THR A 148 -16.48 -1.48 15.81
N ALA A 149 -16.18 -1.13 14.55
CA ALA A 149 -14.90 -1.46 13.93
C ALA A 149 -13.68 -0.83 14.64
N SER A 150 -13.82 0.38 15.18
CA SER A 150 -12.78 1.03 15.98
C SER A 150 -12.52 0.26 17.28
N ARG A 151 -13.58 -0.18 17.98
CA ARG A 151 -13.45 -0.98 19.21
C ARG A 151 -12.82 -2.34 18.92
N ASP A 152 -13.27 -3.04 17.89
CA ASP A 152 -12.75 -4.37 17.55
C ASP A 152 -11.26 -4.32 17.21
N LYS A 153 -10.82 -3.28 16.47
CA LYS A 153 -9.40 -3.04 16.21
C LYS A 153 -8.61 -2.77 17.47
N LEU A 154 -9.12 -1.94 18.38
CA LEU A 154 -8.43 -1.64 19.63
C LEU A 154 -8.25 -2.90 20.48
N GLU A 155 -9.27 -3.75 20.60
CA GLU A 155 -9.17 -5.03 21.31
C GLU A 155 -8.14 -5.96 20.67
N HIS A 156 -8.07 -5.98 19.33
CA HIS A 156 -7.04 -6.74 18.63
C HIS A 156 -5.62 -6.25 18.99
N PHE A 157 -5.39 -4.94 19.04
CA PHE A 157 -4.08 -4.36 19.39
C PHE A 157 -3.69 -4.48 20.87
N ARG A 158 -4.60 -4.95 21.73
CA ARG A 158 -4.27 -5.32 23.12
C ARG A 158 -3.67 -6.73 23.23
N LEU A 159 -3.71 -7.52 22.15
CA LEU A 159 -3.13 -8.85 22.15
C LEU A 159 -1.59 -8.79 22.16
N PRO A 160 -0.91 -9.68 22.91
CA PRO A 160 0.55 -9.64 23.10
C PRO A 160 1.40 -9.71 21.82
N GLU A 161 0.84 -10.26 20.75
CA GLU A 161 1.55 -10.52 19.49
C GLU A 161 1.44 -9.38 18.47
N THR A 162 0.86 -8.24 18.87
CA THR A 162 0.66 -7.10 17.97
C THR A 162 1.81 -6.09 18.07
N ASP A 163 2.31 -5.66 16.90
CA ASP A 163 3.33 -4.61 16.76
C ASP A 163 2.85 -3.63 15.68
N MET A 164 2.59 -2.40 16.08
CA MET A 164 2.02 -1.36 15.22
C MET A 164 2.85 -0.08 15.26
N GLU A 165 3.20 0.42 14.08
CA GLU A 165 3.80 1.74 13.91
C GLU A 165 2.81 2.67 13.19
N ILE A 166 2.63 3.89 13.72
CA ILE A 166 1.77 4.91 13.12
C ILE A 166 2.62 6.14 12.78
N CYS A 167 2.51 6.65 11.57
CA CYS A 167 3.06 7.95 11.19
C CYS A 167 1.93 8.91 10.81
N ILE A 168 1.90 10.11 11.38
CA ILE A 168 0.92 11.16 11.09
C ILE A 168 1.60 12.53 11.17
N SER A 169 1.08 13.55 10.49
CA SER A 169 1.64 14.90 10.63
C SER A 169 1.30 15.50 12.00
N ARG A 170 2.24 16.25 12.60
CA ARG A 170 1.95 17.02 13.83
C ARG A 170 0.79 17.99 13.62
N GLN A 171 0.69 18.56 12.42
CA GLN A 171 -0.36 19.49 12.02
C GLN A 171 -1.75 18.86 12.08
N ALA A 172 -1.89 17.54 11.90
CA ALA A 172 -3.19 16.89 12.05
C ALA A 172 -3.71 17.00 13.49
N LEU A 173 -2.84 16.84 14.49
CA LEU A 173 -3.19 16.97 15.91
C LEU A 173 -3.36 18.44 16.33
N GLU A 174 -2.51 19.33 15.82
CA GLU A 174 -2.66 20.78 16.02
C GLU A 174 -4.01 21.28 15.44
N THR A 175 -4.36 20.82 14.24
CA THR A 175 -5.63 21.16 13.57
C THR A 175 -6.83 20.60 14.35
N LEU A 176 -6.73 19.37 14.88
CA LEU A 176 -7.76 18.82 15.77
C LEU A 176 -7.93 19.71 17.01
N ALA A 177 -6.84 20.02 17.72
CA ALA A 177 -6.88 20.86 18.92
C ALA A 177 -7.52 22.23 18.64
N ALA A 178 -7.09 22.89 17.55
CA ALA A 178 -7.63 24.18 17.11
C ALA A 178 -9.07 24.10 16.58
N GLY A 179 -9.59 22.90 16.25
CA GLY A 179 -10.88 22.74 15.59
C GLY A 179 -10.86 23.25 14.15
N GLY A 180 -9.73 23.10 13.47
CA GLY A 180 -9.58 23.44 12.06
C GLY A 180 -10.13 22.35 11.12
N GLY A 181 -10.20 22.68 9.84
CA GLY A 181 -10.54 21.74 8.77
C GLY A 181 -11.89 21.03 8.99
N ILE A 182 -11.87 19.70 8.96
CA ILE A 182 -13.08 18.88 9.11
C ILE A 182 -13.70 18.98 10.50
N TRP A 183 -12.96 19.44 11.52
CA TRP A 183 -13.42 19.54 12.91
C TRP A 183 -13.98 20.92 13.29
N ARG A 184 -14.18 21.82 12.32
CA ARG A 184 -14.69 23.19 12.55
C ARG A 184 -16.02 23.28 13.30
N THR A 185 -16.88 22.26 13.15
CA THR A 185 -18.17 22.20 13.85
C THR A 185 -18.16 21.18 15.00
N LEU A 186 -16.99 20.69 15.42
CA LEU A 186 -16.85 19.81 16.57
C LEU A 186 -16.56 20.66 17.82
N GLU A 187 -17.38 20.46 18.85
CA GLU A 187 -17.30 21.26 20.06
C GLU A 187 -15.95 21.09 20.77
N ALA A 188 -15.46 22.16 21.42
CA ALA A 188 -14.18 22.13 22.12
C ALA A 188 -14.08 21.01 23.18
N PRO A 189 -15.12 20.73 24.00
CA PRO A 189 -15.07 19.62 24.94
C PRO A 189 -14.89 18.25 24.29
N ALA A 190 -15.44 18.03 23.08
CA ALA A 190 -15.28 16.77 22.36
C ALA A 190 -13.85 16.61 21.81
N ARG A 191 -13.25 17.70 21.32
CA ARG A 191 -11.83 17.73 20.91
C ARG A 191 -10.89 17.48 22.08
N LEU A 192 -11.19 18.06 23.24
CA LEU A 192 -10.44 17.85 24.48
C LEU A 192 -10.42 16.36 24.87
N ARG A 193 -11.61 15.75 24.96
CA ARG A 193 -11.74 14.31 25.25
C ARG A 193 -11.04 13.44 24.21
N GLN A 194 -11.00 13.86 22.94
CA GLN A 194 -10.27 13.14 21.91
C GLN A 194 -8.75 13.17 22.14
N LEU A 195 -8.18 14.29 22.58
CA LEU A 195 -6.75 14.36 22.92
C LEU A 195 -6.42 13.52 24.15
N ASP A 196 -7.26 13.59 25.19
CA ASP A 196 -7.09 12.76 26.39
C ASP A 196 -7.17 11.26 26.04
N ARG A 197 -8.16 10.85 25.23
CA ARG A 197 -8.30 9.46 24.76
C ARG A 197 -7.10 9.00 23.95
N LEU A 198 -6.56 9.85 23.09
CA LEU A 198 -5.38 9.53 22.30
C LEU A 198 -4.16 9.32 23.20
N ALA A 199 -3.97 10.18 24.21
CA ALA A 199 -2.89 10.05 25.18
C ALA A 199 -2.99 8.74 25.99
N GLU A 200 -4.18 8.37 26.44
CA GLU A 200 -4.43 7.10 27.12
C GLU A 200 -4.07 5.89 26.26
N VAL A 201 -4.54 5.86 25.00
CA VAL A 201 -4.32 4.71 24.11
C VAL A 201 -2.85 4.53 23.76
N VAL A 202 -2.13 5.62 23.48
CA VAL A 202 -0.70 5.52 23.11
C VAL A 202 0.18 5.17 24.31
N ASP A 203 -0.20 5.57 25.53
CA ASP A 203 0.51 5.20 26.76
C ASP A 203 0.22 3.73 27.13
N GLU A 204 -1.05 3.32 27.09
CA GLU A 204 -1.50 1.96 27.40
C GLU A 204 -0.83 0.92 26.50
N LEU A 205 -0.74 1.20 25.20
CA LEU A 205 -0.28 0.23 24.20
C LEU A 205 1.23 0.30 23.94
N TYR A 206 1.98 1.19 24.58
CA TYR A 206 3.43 1.25 24.41
C TYR A 206 4.13 0.08 25.14
N PRO A 207 5.14 -0.60 24.54
CA PRO A 207 5.80 -0.31 23.26
C PRO A 207 5.20 -1.02 22.03
N GLY A 208 4.11 -1.77 22.19
CA GLY A 208 3.43 -2.48 21.08
C GLY A 208 2.87 -1.54 20.01
N LEU A 209 2.40 -0.36 20.41
CA LEU A 209 2.02 0.75 19.54
C LEU A 209 3.06 1.87 19.64
N ARG A 210 3.61 2.28 18.49
CA ARG A 210 4.56 3.39 18.39
C ARG A 210 4.08 4.41 17.37
N MET A 211 3.79 5.63 17.82
CA MET A 211 3.31 6.70 16.96
C MET A 211 4.35 7.81 16.83
N TYR A 212 4.62 8.21 15.59
CA TYR A 212 5.61 9.19 15.20
C TYR A 212 4.92 10.37 14.53
N LEU A 213 5.31 11.59 14.89
CA LEU A 213 4.79 12.80 14.25
C LEU A 213 5.84 13.46 13.37
N PHE A 214 5.62 13.48 12.05
CA PHE A 214 6.46 14.22 11.11
C PHE A 214 5.93 15.64 10.90
N ASP A 215 6.80 16.52 10.37
CA ASP A 215 6.38 17.87 10.00
C ASP A 215 5.81 17.90 8.57
N GLY A 216 4.51 18.21 8.46
CA GLY A 216 3.78 18.33 7.21
C GLY A 216 4.29 19.44 6.26
N LEU A 217 5.14 20.34 6.73
CA LEU A 217 5.81 21.35 5.88
C LEU A 217 7.03 20.80 5.14
N THR A 218 7.59 19.68 5.60
CA THR A 218 8.79 19.07 5.00
C THR A 218 8.50 17.71 4.38
N HIS A 219 7.53 16.97 4.91
CA HIS A 219 7.18 15.63 4.46
C HIS A 219 5.67 15.51 4.27
N TYR A 220 5.28 14.68 3.30
CA TYR A 220 3.88 14.42 2.98
C TYR A 220 3.68 12.94 2.73
N SER A 221 2.51 12.42 3.12
CA SER A 221 2.10 11.05 2.81
C SER A 221 0.63 10.99 2.48
N ALA A 222 0.29 10.18 1.48
CA ALA A 222 -1.06 9.66 1.34
C ALA A 222 -1.36 8.63 2.45
N PRO A 223 -2.64 8.37 2.79
CA PRO A 223 -3.00 7.38 3.80
C PRO A 223 -2.87 5.95 3.28
N TYR A 224 -2.13 5.10 4.01
CA TYR A 224 -1.96 3.69 3.65
C TYR A 224 -1.69 2.80 4.87
N THR A 225 -1.88 1.49 4.71
CA THR A 225 -1.53 0.48 5.71
C THR A 225 -0.68 -0.61 5.07
N ILE A 226 0.42 -1.00 5.71
CA ILE A 226 1.28 -2.14 5.32
C ILE A 226 1.05 -3.26 6.34
N PHE A 227 0.67 -4.43 5.84
CA PHE A 227 0.37 -5.63 6.62
C PHE A 227 1.53 -6.61 6.48
N GLY A 228 2.58 -6.40 7.28
CA GLY A 228 3.81 -7.18 7.22
C GLY A 228 4.46 -7.20 5.83
N ARG A 229 4.74 -8.41 5.34
CA ARG A 229 5.28 -8.64 3.99
C ARG A 229 4.22 -9.07 2.97
N GLN A 230 2.97 -9.18 3.40
CA GLN A 230 1.91 -9.81 2.60
C GLN A 230 1.25 -8.81 1.65
N ARG A 231 0.93 -7.60 2.16
CA ARG A 231 0.26 -6.58 1.36
C ARG A 231 0.44 -5.17 1.88
N ALA A 232 0.14 -4.20 1.03
CA ALA A 232 -0.07 -2.82 1.42
C ALA A 232 -1.34 -2.26 0.75
N ALA A 233 -2.15 -1.51 1.49
CA ALA A 233 -3.40 -0.93 1.02
C ALA A 233 -3.32 0.60 1.11
N LEU A 234 -3.34 1.26 -0.04
CA LEU A 234 -3.36 2.72 -0.16
C LEU A 234 -4.80 3.20 -0.30
N TYR A 235 -5.23 4.12 0.55
CA TYR A 235 -6.59 4.64 0.53
C TYR A 235 -6.72 5.85 -0.40
N VAL A 236 -7.64 5.76 -1.37
CA VAL A 236 -7.89 6.81 -2.38
C VAL A 236 -9.30 7.40 -2.22
N GLY A 237 -9.84 7.38 -0.99
CA GLY A 237 -11.16 7.92 -0.67
C GLY A 237 -12.30 6.91 -0.88
N GLN A 238 -12.55 6.50 -2.12
CA GLN A 238 -13.66 5.56 -2.43
C GLN A 238 -13.22 4.13 -2.69
N PHE A 239 -11.93 3.83 -2.63
CA PHE A 239 -11.44 2.47 -2.80
C PHE A 239 -10.02 2.38 -2.25
N TYR A 240 -9.52 1.16 -2.15
CA TYR A 240 -8.13 0.90 -1.85
C TYR A 240 -7.42 0.40 -3.11
N LEU A 241 -6.21 0.92 -3.32
CA LEU A 241 -5.22 0.31 -4.19
C LEU A 241 -4.41 -0.67 -3.34
N VAL A 242 -4.57 -1.96 -3.59
CA VAL A 242 -3.95 -3.04 -2.81
C VAL A 242 -2.80 -3.64 -3.59
N PHE A 243 -1.61 -3.57 -3.00
CA PHE A 243 -0.36 -4.11 -3.53
C PHE A 243 0.00 -5.39 -2.79
N ASN A 244 0.18 -6.49 -3.54
CA ASN A 244 0.53 -7.81 -2.97
C ASN A 244 1.95 -8.29 -3.35
N THR A 245 2.71 -7.48 -4.09
CA THR A 245 4.07 -7.84 -4.54
C THR A 245 5.13 -7.33 -3.57
N THR A 246 6.20 -8.09 -3.39
CA THR A 246 7.29 -7.74 -2.46
C THR A 246 7.97 -6.42 -2.84
N GLU A 247 8.09 -6.11 -4.13
CA GLU A 247 8.74 -4.90 -4.64
C GLU A 247 7.98 -3.64 -4.23
N HIS A 248 6.67 -3.57 -4.48
CA HIS A 248 5.82 -2.44 -4.08
C HIS A 248 5.74 -2.30 -2.56
N ILE A 249 5.62 -3.40 -1.84
CA ILE A 249 5.63 -3.41 -0.36
C ILE A 249 6.96 -2.86 0.17
N ALA A 250 8.09 -3.22 -0.46
CA ALA A 250 9.40 -2.69 -0.07
C ALA A 250 9.54 -1.19 -0.32
N VAL A 251 8.97 -0.67 -1.42
CA VAL A 251 8.92 0.78 -1.69
C VAL A 251 8.14 1.51 -0.60
N LEU A 252 6.95 1.03 -0.26
CA LEU A 252 6.10 1.64 0.79
C LEU A 252 6.73 1.55 2.18
N ASN A 253 7.43 0.46 2.49
CA ASN A 253 8.19 0.33 3.73
C ASN A 253 9.33 1.36 3.81
N ARG A 254 10.11 1.56 2.73
CA ARG A 254 11.15 2.60 2.70
C ARG A 254 10.57 3.98 2.92
N HIS A 255 9.47 4.30 2.25
CA HIS A 255 8.75 5.55 2.47
C HIS A 255 8.29 5.71 3.92
N PHE A 256 7.75 4.66 4.54
CA PHE A 256 7.37 4.70 5.95
C PHE A 256 8.57 4.92 6.88
N ASP A 257 9.70 4.25 6.63
CA ASP A 257 10.94 4.45 7.38
C ASP A 257 11.46 5.90 7.23
N ASP A 258 11.29 6.53 6.08
CA ASP A 258 11.62 7.94 5.87
C ASP A 258 10.73 8.87 6.69
N LEU A 259 9.43 8.57 6.85
CA LEU A 259 8.55 9.30 7.76
C LEU A 259 8.98 9.17 9.23
N ILE A 260 9.44 7.98 9.65
CA ILE A 260 10.00 7.78 10.99
C ILE A 260 11.26 8.63 11.18
N ARG A 261 12.17 8.63 10.21
CA ARG A 261 13.42 9.44 10.25
C ARG A 261 13.12 10.94 10.30
N ALA A 262 12.06 11.36 9.62
CA ALA A 262 11.60 12.74 9.59
C ALA A 262 10.74 13.14 10.80
N ALA A 263 10.44 12.21 11.70
CA ALA A 263 9.58 12.48 12.84
C ALA A 263 10.25 13.50 13.79
N VAL A 264 9.53 14.60 14.01
CA VAL A 264 9.93 15.67 14.93
C VAL A 264 9.42 15.42 16.35
N ILE A 265 8.48 14.49 16.53
CA ILE A 265 8.03 14.00 17.84
C ILE A 265 8.07 12.48 17.84
N GLN A 266 8.84 11.94 18.77
CA GLN A 266 9.03 10.50 18.97
C GLN A 266 7.93 9.90 19.86
N PRO A 267 7.71 8.57 19.84
CA PRO A 267 6.67 7.94 20.64
C PRO A 267 6.73 8.26 22.13
N THR A 268 7.94 8.40 22.68
CA THR A 268 8.18 8.74 24.10
C THR A 268 7.84 10.18 24.45
N GLU A 269 7.69 11.07 23.47
CA GLU A 269 7.42 12.50 23.65
C GLU A 269 5.93 12.83 23.38
N LEU A 270 5.18 11.88 22.83
CA LEU A 270 3.83 12.09 22.32
C LEU A 270 2.84 12.52 23.40
N THR A 271 2.88 11.90 24.58
CA THR A 271 1.99 12.25 25.70
C THR A 271 2.25 13.67 26.21
N SER A 272 3.52 14.10 26.25
CA SER A 272 3.89 15.49 26.58
C SER A 272 3.39 16.47 25.53
N PHE A 273 3.55 16.16 24.24
CA PHE A 273 3.04 17.00 23.16
C PHE A 273 1.50 17.14 23.20
N LEU A 274 0.78 16.05 23.43
CA LEU A 274 -0.68 16.08 23.58
C LEU A 274 -1.12 16.94 24.76
N ALA A 275 -0.40 16.87 25.89
CA ALA A 275 -0.67 17.73 27.04
C ALA A 275 -0.47 19.23 26.71
N GLN A 276 0.58 19.58 25.95
CA GLN A 276 0.81 20.96 25.51
C GLN A 276 -0.33 21.47 24.62
N LEU A 277 -0.81 20.64 23.68
CA LEU A 277 -1.98 20.99 22.86
C LEU A 277 -3.22 21.20 23.72
N ARG A 278 -3.41 20.33 24.71
CA ARG A 278 -4.53 20.39 25.65
C ARG A 278 -4.55 21.70 26.44
N ASP A 279 -3.42 22.06 27.03
CA ASP A 279 -3.30 23.26 27.86
C ASP A 279 -3.45 24.53 27.01
N GLY A 280 -2.98 24.51 25.76
CA GLY A 280 -3.19 25.58 24.79
C GLY A 280 -4.66 25.83 24.43
N MET A 281 -5.53 24.81 24.50
CA MET A 281 -6.97 24.98 24.27
C MET A 281 -7.66 25.71 25.42
N GLY A 282 -7.16 25.62 26.64
CA GLY A 282 -7.73 26.26 27.83
C GLY A 282 -7.38 27.74 27.99
N GLY A 283 -6.28 28.19 27.37
CA GLY A 283 -5.78 29.57 27.48
C GLY A 283 -6.40 30.59 26.51
N GLY A 284 -7.35 30.17 25.66
CA GLY A 284 -7.94 31.00 24.59
C GLY A 284 -9.36 31.54 24.87
N GLY A 285 -9.77 31.61 26.13
CA GLY A 285 -11.08 32.12 26.56
C GLY A 285 -11.10 33.62 26.81
#